data_AF-A0A1E7FE16-F1
#
_entry.id   AF-A0A1E7FE16-F1
#
_cell.length_a   1.000
_cell.length_b   1.000
_cell.length_c   1.000
_cell.angle_alpha   90.00
_cell.angle_beta   90.00
_cell.angle_gamma   90.00
#
_symmetry.space_group_name_H-M   'P 1'
#
loop_
_entity.id
_entity.type
_entity.pdbx_description
1 polymer ?
#
loop_
_entity_poly.entity_id
_entity_poly.type
_entity_poly.pdbx_seq_one_letter_code
_entity_poly.pdbx_strand_id
1 'polypeptide(L)'
;MENGDGEKSASKSNLPFWLDPGTRGGAVVLGIILFIVPFIGYAIATSVFGIEGVDAGKWIGVGFTAAATLVWVFTYIFRVATKDMTYAKQLKDYENAVIAKRLEELDDDEIQALVEEIERDEF
;
A
#
# COMPACT_ATOMS: atom_id res chain seq x y z
N MET A 1 11.25 5.77 -31.45
CA MET A 1 10.62 6.82 -30.64
C MET A 1 10.03 6.12 -29.44
N GLU A 2 10.41 6.61 -28.28
CA GLU A 2 10.10 6.17 -26.92
C GLU A 2 8.65 5.70 -26.75
N ASN A 3 8.48 4.44 -26.32
CA ASN A 3 7.27 3.97 -25.64
C ASN A 3 7.75 3.24 -24.39
N GLY A 4 7.86 4.01 -23.31
CA GLY A 4 8.13 3.49 -21.98
C GLY A 4 6.86 2.85 -21.45
N ASP A 5 6.82 1.52 -21.51
CA ASP A 5 5.82 0.73 -20.83
C ASP A 5 5.91 1.01 -19.34
N GLY A 6 4.79 1.53 -18.81
CA GLY A 6 4.67 1.99 -17.44
C GLY A 6 5.14 0.94 -16.44
N GLU A 7 6.39 1.11 -15.98
CA GLU A 7 6.75 0.81 -14.61
C GLU A 7 5.60 1.33 -13.76
N LYS A 8 4.87 0.42 -13.12
CA LYS A 8 3.90 0.76 -12.09
C LYS A 8 4.69 1.55 -11.06
N SER A 9 4.65 2.88 -11.19
CA SER A 9 5.28 3.80 -10.28
C SER A 9 4.71 3.45 -8.93
N ALA A 10 5.50 2.75 -8.11
CA ALA A 10 5.28 2.70 -6.69
C ALA A 10 5.15 4.17 -6.31
N SER A 11 3.92 4.60 -6.01
CA SER A 11 3.58 6.00 -5.77
C SER A 11 4.62 6.57 -4.83
N LYS A 12 5.61 7.30 -5.37
CA LYS A 12 6.60 8.02 -4.59
C LYS A 12 5.75 9.01 -3.83
N SER A 13 5.49 8.70 -2.56
CA SER A 13 4.66 9.58 -1.76
C SER A 13 5.40 10.92 -1.77
N ASN A 14 4.77 11.98 -2.26
CA ASN A 14 5.36 13.33 -2.24
C ASN A 14 5.37 13.89 -0.81
N LEU A 15 5.29 13.02 0.19
CA LEU A 15 5.25 13.35 1.60
C LEU A 15 6.70 13.38 2.11
N PRO A 16 7.02 14.31 3.02
CA PRO A 16 8.32 14.31 3.68
C PRO A 16 8.54 12.97 4.41
N PHE A 17 9.81 12.59 4.61
CA PHE A 17 10.15 11.26 5.17
C PHE A 17 9.50 10.96 6.52
N TRP A 18 9.10 11.97 7.30
CA TRP A 18 8.42 11.79 8.58
C TRP A 18 6.90 11.69 8.48
N LEU A 19 6.30 11.87 7.30
CA LEU A 19 4.87 11.64 7.03
C LEU A 19 4.61 10.50 6.05
N ASP A 20 5.66 9.94 5.44
CA ASP A 20 5.54 8.79 4.55
C ASP A 20 5.28 7.50 5.38
N PRO A 21 4.09 6.85 5.24
CA PRO A 21 3.75 5.63 5.97
C PRO A 21 4.69 4.45 5.72
N GLY A 22 5.39 4.44 4.59
CA GLY A 22 6.34 3.38 4.21
C GLY A 22 7.70 3.49 4.91
N THR A 23 7.98 4.60 5.59
CA THR A 23 9.24 4.83 6.29
C THR A 23 9.11 4.62 7.79
N ARG A 24 10.23 4.33 8.46
CA ARG A 24 10.26 4.21 9.93
C ARG A 24 9.84 5.50 10.63
N GLY A 25 10.21 6.66 10.07
CA GLY A 25 9.87 7.97 10.60
C GLY A 25 8.37 8.24 10.53
N GLY A 26 7.77 8.05 9.35
CA GLY A 26 6.33 8.22 9.19
C GLY A 26 5.50 7.25 10.00
N ALA A 27 5.92 5.98 10.16
CA ALA A 27 5.24 5.03 11.02
C ALA A 27 5.15 5.52 12.48
N VAL A 28 6.23 6.09 13.02
CA VAL A 28 6.26 6.64 14.39
C VAL A 28 5.35 7.86 14.50
N VAL A 29 5.44 8.81 13.57
CA VAL A 29 4.63 10.03 13.61
C VAL A 29 3.15 9.73 13.47
N LEU A 30 2.76 8.87 12.52
CA LEU A 30 1.37 8.45 12.34
C LEU A 30 0.83 7.69 13.56
N GLY A 31 1.67 6.88 14.22
CA GLY A 31 1.31 6.22 15.48
C GLY A 31 1.01 7.21 16.60
N ILE A 32 1.83 8.25 16.75
CA ILE A 32 1.60 9.33 17.73
C ILE A 32 0.31 10.09 17.39
N ILE A 33 0.09 10.42 16.12
CA ILE A 33 -1.14 11.09 15.68
C ILE A 33 -2.36 10.24 16.00
N LEU A 34 -2.34 8.95 15.64
CA LEU A 34 -3.44 8.02 15.91
C LEU A 34 -3.76 7.92 17.41
N PHE A 35 -2.74 7.99 18.27
CA PHE A 35 -2.90 8.01 19.72
C PHE A 35 -3.52 9.31 20.23
N ILE A 36 -3.12 10.47 19.70
CA ILE A 36 -3.58 11.79 20.16
C ILE A 36 -5.00 12.11 19.66
N VAL A 37 -5.36 11.69 18.45
CA VAL A 37 -6.67 11.95 17.81
C VAL A 37 -7.87 11.70 18.73
N PRO A 38 -8.01 10.55 19.44
CA PRO A 38 -9.16 10.32 20.32
C PRO A 38 -9.21 11.30 21.51
N PHE A 39 -8.07 11.78 22.03
CA PHE A 39 -8.06 12.80 23.09
C PHE A 39 -8.55 14.15 22.59
N ILE A 40 -8.12 14.54 21.38
CA ILE A 40 -8.61 15.77 20.73
C ILE A 40 -10.12 15.65 20.47
N GLY A 41 -10.57 14.51 19.95
CA GLY A 41 -11.99 14.25 19.74
C GLY A 41 -12.81 14.37 21.02
N TYR A 42 -12.28 13.86 22.15
CA TYR A 42 -12.94 13.95 23.45
C TYR A 42 -13.04 15.39 23.93
N ALA A 43 -11.92 16.12 23.83
CA ALA A 43 -11.87 17.53 24.22
C ALA A 43 -12.87 18.36 23.39
N ILE A 44 -12.93 18.17 22.07
CA ILE A 44 -13.87 18.90 21.20
C ILE A 44 -15.32 18.53 21.55
N ALA A 45 -15.63 17.24 21.70
CA ALA A 45 -16.98 16.77 22.04
C ALA A 45 -17.49 17.40 23.34
N THR A 46 -16.65 17.45 24.37
CA THR A 46 -17.04 17.97 25.70
C THR A 46 -16.99 19.49 25.81
N SER A 47 -15.95 20.13 25.26
CA SER A 47 -15.74 21.58 25.43
C SER A 47 -16.45 22.44 24.39
N VAL A 48 -16.57 21.98 23.15
CA VAL A 48 -17.15 22.76 22.05
C VAL A 48 -18.62 22.41 21.85
N PHE A 49 -18.94 21.12 21.86
CA PHE A 49 -20.31 20.63 21.67
C PHE A 49 -21.08 20.43 22.97
N GLY A 50 -20.42 20.55 24.14
CA GLY A 50 -21.07 20.41 25.45
C GLY A 50 -21.61 19.01 25.73
N ILE A 51 -21.10 17.99 25.03
CA ILE A 51 -21.53 16.60 25.22
C ILE A 51 -21.07 16.14 26.61
N GLU A 52 -21.94 15.42 27.32
CA GLU A 52 -21.59 14.85 28.61
C GLU A 52 -20.37 13.95 28.52
N GLY A 53 -19.43 14.10 29.46
CA GLY A 53 -18.15 13.39 29.43
C GLY A 53 -18.26 11.87 29.41
N VAL A 54 -19.30 11.30 30.05
CA VAL A 54 -19.55 9.85 30.05
C VAL A 54 -19.97 9.38 28.66
N ASP A 55 -20.86 10.11 27.99
CA ASP A 55 -21.34 9.75 26.65
C ASP A 55 -20.27 9.96 25.58
N ALA A 56 -19.50 11.05 25.65
CA ALA A 56 -18.33 11.25 24.80
C ALA A 56 -17.31 10.11 24.97
N GLY A 57 -17.12 9.65 26.22
CA GLY A 57 -16.26 8.51 26.55
C GLY A 57 -16.71 7.21 25.88
N LYS A 58 -18.02 6.93 25.81
CA LYS A 58 -18.55 5.72 25.13
C LYS A 58 -18.25 5.75 23.63
N TRP A 59 -18.50 6.88 22.97
CA TRP A 59 -18.27 7.02 21.53
C TRP A 59 -16.80 6.92 21.14
N ILE A 60 -15.89 7.45 21.96
CA ILE A 60 -14.46 7.38 21.69
C ILE A 60 -13.88 6.03 22.12
N GLY A 61 -14.27 5.53 23.29
CA GLY A 61 -13.82 4.23 23.79
C GLY A 61 -14.26 3.08 22.88
N VAL A 62 -15.55 3.03 22.53
CA VAL A 62 -16.12 1.92 21.74
C VAL A 62 -16.18 2.27 20.27
N GLY A 63 -16.75 3.42 19.92
CA GLY A 63 -16.98 3.81 18.51
C GLY A 63 -15.69 4.00 17.72
N PHE A 64 -14.77 4.85 18.21
CA PHE A 64 -13.50 5.06 17.54
C PHE A 64 -12.65 3.78 17.49
N THR A 65 -12.57 3.03 18.60
CA THR A 65 -11.82 1.76 18.63
C THR A 65 -12.39 0.73 17.66
N ALA A 66 -13.71 0.58 17.59
CA ALA A 66 -14.37 -0.31 16.63
C ALA A 66 -14.09 0.14 15.19
N ALA A 67 -14.23 1.43 14.88
CA ALA A 67 -13.94 1.97 13.56
C ALA A 67 -12.47 1.77 13.15
N ALA A 68 -11.51 2.08 14.03
CA ALA A 68 -10.09 1.88 13.79
C ALA A 68 -9.76 0.39 13.57
N THR A 69 -10.39 -0.49 14.33
CA THR A 69 -10.24 -1.95 14.16
C THR A 69 -10.79 -2.41 12.81
N LEU A 70 -11.97 -1.92 12.41
CA LEU A 70 -12.55 -2.22 11.10
C LEU A 70 -11.63 -1.75 9.98
N VAL A 71 -11.15 -0.50 10.03
CA VAL A 71 -10.20 0.05 9.06
C VAL A 71 -8.93 -0.83 9.00
N TRP A 72 -8.39 -1.21 10.14
CA TRP A 72 -7.23 -2.09 10.21
C TRP A 72 -7.50 -3.46 9.57
N VAL A 73 -8.64 -4.09 9.85
CA VAL A 73 -9.07 -5.36 9.24
C VAL A 73 -9.24 -5.22 7.72
N PHE A 74 -9.83 -4.12 7.25
CA PHE A 74 -9.96 -3.85 5.82
C PHE A 74 -8.60 -3.82 5.12
N THR A 75 -7.53 -3.35 5.77
CA THR A 75 -6.17 -3.38 5.17
C THR A 75 -5.72 -4.80 4.80
N TYR A 76 -6.13 -5.82 5.54
CA TYR A 76 -5.82 -7.21 5.23
C TYR A 76 -6.61 -7.71 4.02
N ILE A 77 -7.89 -7.32 3.91
CA ILE A 77 -8.73 -7.67 2.75
C ILE A 77 -8.13 -7.07 1.47
N PHE A 78 -7.73 -5.79 1.51
CA PHE A 78 -7.08 -5.15 0.36
C PHE A 78 -5.75 -5.81 -0.01
N ARG A 79 -4.98 -6.25 0.97
CA ARG A 79 -3.71 -6.96 0.74
C ARG A 79 -3.93 -8.29 0.01
N VAL A 80 -4.98 -9.04 0.39
CA VAL A 80 -5.38 -10.27 -0.30
C VAL A 80 -5.86 -9.98 -1.72
N ALA A 81 -6.73 -8.98 -1.91
CA ALA A 81 -7.25 -8.61 -3.23
C ALA A 81 -6.13 -8.18 -4.20
N THR A 82 -5.13 -7.47 -3.70
CA THR A 82 -3.99 -6.98 -4.49
C THR A 82 -2.94 -8.07 -4.77
N LYS A 83 -3.13 -9.29 -4.24
CA LYS A 83 -2.13 -10.37 -4.25
C LYS A 83 -0.78 -9.93 -3.68
N ASP A 84 -0.78 -8.98 -2.75
CA ASP A 84 0.43 -8.54 -2.05
C ASP A 84 0.73 -9.51 -0.90
N MET A 85 0.95 -10.77 -1.26
CA MET A 85 1.24 -11.87 -0.35
C MET A 85 2.63 -12.42 -0.65
N THR A 86 3.32 -12.86 0.40
CA THR A 86 4.69 -13.35 0.32
C THR A 86 4.88 -14.40 -0.77
N TYR A 87 3.97 -15.39 -0.87
CA TYR A 87 4.07 -16.44 -1.89
C TYR A 87 3.87 -15.90 -3.32
N ALA A 88 2.88 -15.05 -3.54
CA ALA A 88 2.61 -14.49 -4.87
C ALA A 88 3.76 -13.60 -5.36
N LYS A 89 4.38 -12.84 -4.45
CA LYS A 89 5.59 -12.05 -4.75
C LYS A 89 6.78 -12.96 -5.07
N GLN A 90 7.08 -13.91 -4.18
CA GLN A 90 8.21 -14.82 -4.38
C GLN A 90 8.11 -15.63 -5.68
N LEU A 91 6.91 -16.15 -6.00
CA LEU A 91 6.69 -16.89 -7.23
C LEU A 91 6.95 -16.02 -8.45
N LYS A 92 6.36 -14.81 -8.48
CA LYS A 92 6.57 -13.86 -9.57
C LYS A 92 8.03 -13.45 -9.72
N ASP A 93 8.72 -13.18 -8.60
CA ASP A 93 10.13 -12.79 -8.60
C ASP A 93 11.01 -13.94 -9.11
N TYR A 94 10.69 -15.18 -8.73
CA TYR A 94 11.38 -16.38 -9.24
C TYR A 94 11.14 -16.59 -10.73
N GLU A 95 9.88 -16.51 -11.19
CA GLU A 95 9.53 -16.63 -12.61
C GLU A 95 10.24 -15.58 -13.45
N ASN A 96 10.23 -14.32 -13.01
CA ASN A 96 10.93 -13.23 -13.67
C ASN A 96 12.45 -13.47 -13.73
N ALA A 97 13.06 -13.92 -12.63
CA ALA A 97 14.50 -14.23 -12.60
C ALA A 97 14.86 -15.37 -13.55
N VAL A 98 14.00 -16.40 -13.65
CA VAL A 98 14.19 -17.52 -14.59
C VAL A 98 14.05 -17.06 -16.03
N ILE A 99 13.02 -16.28 -16.37
CA ILE A 99 12.82 -15.74 -17.72
C ILE A 99 14.00 -14.86 -18.12
N ALA A 100 14.47 -13.97 -17.23
CA ALA A 100 15.64 -13.14 -17.48
C ALA A 100 16.89 -13.99 -17.76
N LYS A 101 17.12 -15.05 -16.97
CA LYS A 101 18.25 -15.96 -17.20
C LYS A 101 18.14 -16.70 -18.53
N ARG A 102 16.93 -17.09 -18.95
CA ARG A 102 16.70 -17.72 -20.26
C ARG A 102 16.92 -16.76 -21.41
N LEU A 103 16.54 -15.49 -21.26
CA LEU A 103 16.81 -14.45 -22.26
C LEU A 103 18.31 -14.14 -22.36
N GLU A 104 19.05 -14.14 -21.25
CA GLU A 104 20.52 -14.00 -21.27
C GLU A 104 21.25 -15.17 -21.94
N GLU A 105 20.63 -16.36 -21.97
CA GLU A 105 21.19 -17.58 -22.57
C GLU A 105 20.85 -17.73 -24.06
N LEU A 106 19.92 -16.92 -24.58
CA LEU A 106 19.45 -16.98 -25.96
C LEU A 106 20.30 -16.07 -26.86
N ASP A 107 20.53 -16.47 -28.11
CA ASP A 107 21.26 -15.61 -29.06
C ASP A 107 20.39 -14.41 -29.48
N ASP A 108 21.03 -13.28 -29.83
CA ASP A 108 20.34 -12.01 -30.13
C ASP A 108 19.31 -12.15 -31.27
N ASP A 109 19.54 -13.05 -32.23
CA ASP A 109 18.64 -13.34 -33.35
C ASP A 109 17.39 -14.12 -32.93
N GLU A 110 17.52 -15.06 -32.00
CA GLU A 110 16.40 -15.79 -31.42
C GLU A 110 15.51 -14.88 -30.55
N ILE A 111 16.10 -13.96 -29.79
CA ILE A 111 15.35 -12.95 -29.01
C ILE A 111 14.55 -12.05 -29.96
N GLN A 112 15.16 -11.61 -31.04
CA GLN A 112 14.54 -10.72 -32.03
C GLN A 112 13.36 -11.42 -32.75
N ALA A 113 13.48 -12.72 -33.02
CA ALA A 113 12.38 -13.54 -33.54
C ALA A 113 11.21 -13.68 -32.55
N LEU A 114 11.48 -13.86 -31.25
CA LEU A 114 10.43 -13.92 -30.21
C LEU A 114 9.68 -12.59 -30.06
N VAL A 115 10.39 -11.46 -30.15
CA VAL A 115 9.77 -10.11 -30.13
C VAL A 115 8.88 -9.91 -31.35
N GLU A 116 9.36 -10.31 -32.54
CA GLU A 116 8.57 -10.22 -33.79
C GLU A 116 7.32 -11.12 -33.77
N GLU A 117 7.36 -12.26 -33.08
CA GLU A 117 6.19 -13.13 -32.87
C GLU A 117 5.15 -12.47 -31.96
N ILE A 118 5.57 -11.89 -30.83
CA ILE A 118 4.66 -11.20 -29.89
C ILE A 118 3.99 -9.99 -30.55
N GLU A 119 4.76 -9.16 -31.26
CA GLU A 119 4.23 -7.99 -31.96
C GLU A 119 3.19 -8.39 -33.01
N ARG A 120 3.35 -9.55 -33.66
CA ARG A 120 2.41 -10.06 -34.67
C ARG A 120 1.11 -10.60 -34.06
N ASP A 121 1.18 -11.18 -32.87
CA ASP A 121 0.02 -11.70 -32.13
C ASP A 121 -0.80 -10.60 -31.43
N GLU A 122 -0.22 -9.41 -31.23
CA GLU A 122 -0.92 -8.25 -30.62
C GLU A 122 -1.76 -7.43 -31.64
N PHE A 123 -1.67 -7.74 -32.94
CA PHE A 123 -2.46 -7.14 -34.05
C PHE A 123 -3.61 -8.04 -34.53
#